data_AF-A0A497NK27-F1
#
_entry.id   AF-A0A497NK27-F1
#
_cell.length_a   1.000
_cell.length_b   1.000
_cell.length_c   1.000
_cell.angle_alpha   90.00
_cell.angle_beta   90.00
_cell.angle_gamma   90.00
#
_symmetry.space_group_name_H-M   'P 1'
#
loop_
_entity.id
_entity.type
_entity.pdbx_description
1 polymer ?
#
loop_
_entity_poly.entity_id
_entity_poly.type
_entity_poly.pdbx_seq_one_letter_code
_entity_poly.pdbx_strand_id
1 'polypeptide(L)'
;MGKPELKAKLRAAELAFSGERVRWLLGRTRHIAEVGKLKPVELQELLRSMLAEELERGLILSELKARGPLTVPELSEATGLPGKRVMWHLICMMKDGRVAISGKKEDYYTFSAA
;
A
#
# COMPACT_ATOMS: atom_id res chain seq x y z
N MET A 1 18.17 0.60 13.19
CA MET A 1 17.27 -0.09 12.24
C MET A 1 17.90 -1.43 11.88
N GLY A 2 17.18 -2.55 12.04
CA GLY A 2 17.73 -3.89 11.77
C GLY A 2 17.83 -4.18 10.27
N LYS A 3 18.81 -5.00 9.85
CA LYS A 3 18.94 -5.46 8.45
C LYS A 3 17.64 -6.06 7.86
N PRO A 4 16.82 -6.84 8.60
CA PRO A 4 15.56 -7.39 8.09
C PRO A 4 14.50 -6.33 7.79
N GLU A 5 14.38 -5.33 8.68
CA GLU A 5 13.42 -4.23 8.56
C GLU A 5 13.71 -3.35 7.35
N LEU A 6 14.99 -3.05 7.09
CA LEU A 6 15.41 -2.30 5.90
C LEU A 6 15.04 -3.04 4.62
N LYS A 7 15.26 -4.36 4.55
CA LYS A 7 14.89 -5.17 3.39
C LYS A 7 13.38 -5.16 3.13
N ALA A 8 12.56 -5.21 4.19
CA ALA A 8 11.11 -5.13 4.07
C ALA A 8 10.66 -3.78 3.48
N LYS A 9 11.21 -2.67 4.00
CA LYS A 9 10.94 -1.32 3.46
C LYS A 9 11.37 -1.17 2.01
N LEU A 10 12.53 -1.72 1.63
CA LEU A 10 13.01 -1.69 0.25
C LEU A 10 12.09 -2.48 -0.70
N ARG A 11 11.61 -3.66 -0.31
CA ARG A 11 10.63 -4.43 -1.10
C ARG A 11 9.30 -3.70 -1.24
N ALA A 12 8.81 -3.08 -0.17
CA ALA A 12 7.59 -2.28 -0.22
C ALA A 12 7.75 -1.07 -1.15
N ALA A 13 8.91 -0.41 -1.11
CA ALA A 13 9.24 0.66 -2.04
C ALA A 13 9.28 0.16 -3.48
N GLU A 14 9.98 -0.95 -3.75
CA GLU A 14 10.01 -1.57 -5.08
C GLU A 14 8.59 -1.85 -5.60
N LEU A 15 7.74 -2.52 -4.80
CA LEU A 15 6.35 -2.78 -5.18
C LEU A 15 5.54 -1.50 -5.44
N ALA A 16 5.75 -0.45 -4.64
CA ALA A 16 5.08 0.84 -4.83
C ALA A 16 5.52 1.52 -6.14
N PHE A 17 6.83 1.65 -6.37
CA PHE A 17 7.39 2.35 -7.53
C PHE A 17 7.21 1.59 -8.85
N SER A 18 7.18 0.25 -8.81
CA SER A 18 6.88 -0.57 -9.99
C SER A 18 5.39 -0.52 -10.36
N GLY A 19 4.51 -0.18 -9.42
CA GLY A 19 3.08 -0.07 -9.60
C GLY A 19 2.67 1.02 -10.59
N GLU A 20 1.61 0.76 -11.36
CA GLU A 20 1.11 1.67 -12.39
C GLU A 20 0.75 3.06 -11.82
N ARG A 21 0.14 3.10 -10.64
CA ARG A 21 -0.29 4.35 -10.01
C ARG A 21 0.86 5.30 -9.70
N VAL A 22 1.96 4.82 -9.12
CA VAL A 22 3.13 5.68 -8.83
C VAL A 22 3.82 6.11 -10.11
N ARG A 23 3.96 5.21 -11.08
CA ARG A 23 4.54 5.52 -12.40
C ARG A 23 3.74 6.62 -13.11
N TRP A 24 2.42 6.50 -13.12
CA TRP A 24 1.52 7.49 -13.70
C TRP A 24 1.60 8.83 -12.95
N LEU A 25 1.60 8.79 -11.61
CA LEU A 25 1.67 9.97 -10.75
C LEU A 25 2.92 10.81 -11.02
N LEU A 26 4.08 10.17 -11.03
CA LEU A 26 5.36 10.83 -11.28
C LEU A 26 5.44 11.34 -12.73
N GLY A 27 5.00 10.53 -13.70
CA GLY A 27 5.00 10.91 -15.12
C GLY A 27 4.04 12.06 -15.46
N ARG A 28 3.04 12.34 -14.62
CA ARG A 28 2.01 13.38 -14.87
C ARG A 28 1.96 14.48 -13.82
N THR A 29 3.00 14.59 -12.99
CA THR A 29 3.04 15.57 -11.88
C THR A 29 2.75 17.01 -12.34
N ARG A 30 3.32 17.44 -13.48
CA ARG A 30 3.06 18.77 -14.05
C ARG A 30 1.59 18.97 -14.43
N HIS A 31 0.99 17.98 -15.09
CA HIS A 31 -0.41 18.04 -15.49
C HIS A 31 -1.36 18.08 -14.29
N ILE A 32 -1.07 17.32 -13.23
CA ILE A 32 -1.84 17.33 -11.97
C ILE A 32 -1.82 18.74 -11.34
N ALA A 33 -0.65 19.38 -11.31
CA ALA A 33 -0.49 20.73 -10.78
C ALA A 33 -1.31 21.75 -11.59
N GLU A 34 -1.23 21.68 -12.92
CA GLU A 34 -1.92 22.60 -13.84
C GLU A 34 -3.45 22.46 -13.75
N VAL A 35 -3.99 21.23 -13.80
CA VAL A 35 -5.43 20.97 -13.72
C VAL A 35 -6.00 21.30 -12.34
N GLY A 36 -5.29 20.91 -11.28
CA GLY A 36 -5.70 21.18 -9.91
C GLY A 36 -5.48 22.63 -9.47
N LYS A 37 -4.81 23.45 -10.31
CA LYS A 37 -4.35 24.81 -9.97
C LYS A 37 -3.59 24.85 -8.64
N LEU A 38 -2.78 23.81 -8.40
CA LEU A 38 -2.10 23.61 -7.13
C LEU A 38 -0.83 24.47 -7.07
N LYS A 39 -0.59 25.07 -5.91
CA LYS A 39 0.70 25.67 -5.57
C LYS A 39 1.75 24.56 -5.38
N PRO A 40 3.05 24.88 -5.51
CA PRO A 40 4.12 23.88 -5.33
C PRO A 40 4.04 23.11 -4.01
N VAL A 41 3.69 23.78 -2.91
CA VAL A 41 3.56 23.15 -1.58
C VAL A 41 2.39 22.18 -1.54
N GLU A 42 1.22 22.57 -2.06
CA GLU A 42 0.02 21.73 -2.11
C GLU A 42 0.26 20.48 -2.97
N LEU A 43 0.95 20.64 -4.09
CA LEU A 43 1.37 19.53 -4.94
C LEU A 43 2.30 18.58 -4.20
N GLN A 44 3.30 19.11 -3.49
CA GLN A 44 4.26 18.29 -2.76
C GLN A 44 3.58 17.49 -1.64
N GLU A 45 2.64 18.10 -0.91
CA GLU A 45 1.86 17.43 0.14
C GLU A 45 0.97 16.32 -0.44
N LEU A 46 0.30 16.60 -1.57
CA LEU A 46 -0.52 15.62 -2.28
C LEU A 46 0.30 14.43 -2.77
N LEU A 47 1.45 14.69 -3.40
CA LEU A 47 2.33 13.61 -3.85
C LEU A 47 2.86 12.79 -2.67
N ARG A 48 3.23 13.45 -1.58
CA ARG A 48 3.75 12.78 -0.38
C ARG A 48 2.69 11.86 0.25
N SER A 49 1.43 12.30 0.34
CA SER A 49 0.36 11.47 0.88
C SER A 49 0.07 10.27 -0.01
N MET A 50 0.00 10.46 -1.34
CA MET A 50 -0.21 9.38 -2.29
C MET A 50 0.92 8.34 -2.27
N LEU A 51 2.18 8.78 -2.18
CA LEU A 51 3.33 7.89 -2.09
C LEU A 51 3.36 7.13 -0.76
N ALA A 52 3.03 7.79 0.35
CA ALA A 52 2.94 7.13 1.66
C ALA A 52 1.90 6.01 1.65
N GLU A 53 0.74 6.25 1.04
CA GLU A 53 -0.27 5.20 0.88
C GLU A 53 0.20 4.02 0.03
N GLU A 54 0.89 4.27 -1.09
CA GLU A 54 1.40 3.18 -1.93
C GLU A 54 2.51 2.37 -1.23
N LEU A 55 3.32 3.01 -0.38
CA LEU A 55 4.29 2.31 0.47
C LEU A 55 3.59 1.38 1.46
N GLU A 56 2.52 1.84 2.10
CA GLU A 56 1.73 1.02 3.03
C GLU A 56 1.05 -0.15 2.32
N ARG A 57 0.48 0.08 1.13
CA ARG A 57 -0.05 -0.99 0.27
C ARG A 57 1.05 -1.98 -0.15
N GLY A 58 2.24 -1.48 -0.46
CA GLY A 58 3.42 -2.29 -0.76
C GLY A 58 3.85 -3.19 0.40
N LEU A 59 3.81 -2.68 1.64
CA LEU A 59 4.08 -3.47 2.84
C LEU A 59 3.06 -4.59 3.00
N ILE A 60 1.76 -4.28 2.91
CA ILE A 60 0.69 -5.28 3.02
C ILE A 60 0.85 -6.38 1.96
N LEU A 61 1.05 -5.99 0.69
CA LEU A 61 1.27 -6.95 -0.40
C LEU A 61 2.53 -7.79 -0.21
N SER A 62 3.61 -7.21 0.31
CA SER A 62 4.84 -7.93 0.60
C SER A 62 4.59 -9.03 1.65
N GLU A 63 3.85 -8.72 2.72
CA GLU A 63 3.52 -9.71 3.76
C GLU A 63 2.61 -10.81 3.22
N LEU A 64 1.58 -10.47 2.44
CA LEU A 64 0.69 -11.44 1.79
C LEU A 64 1.44 -12.37 0.83
N LYS A 65 2.37 -11.83 0.03
CA LYS A 65 3.19 -12.64 -0.90
C LYS A 65 4.19 -13.54 -0.16
N ALA A 66 4.73 -13.07 0.97
CA ALA A 66 5.74 -13.80 1.71
C ALA A 66 5.17 -14.90 2.62
N ARG A 67 3.99 -14.67 3.21
CA ARG A 67 3.41 -15.56 4.23
C ARG A 67 2.12 -16.26 3.78
N GLY A 68 1.58 -15.89 2.63
CA GLY A 68 0.30 -16.39 2.13
C GLY A 68 -0.90 -15.65 2.75
N PRO A 69 -2.07 -16.30 2.82
CA PRO A 69 -3.29 -15.68 3.36
C PRO A 69 -3.15 -15.19 4.80
N LEU A 70 -3.45 -13.91 5.05
CA LEU A 70 -3.39 -13.30 6.38
C LEU A 70 -4.68 -12.56 6.74
N THR A 71 -4.99 -12.50 8.03
CA THR A 71 -6.08 -11.71 8.60
C THR A 71 -5.67 -10.25 8.86
N VAL A 72 -6.63 -9.37 9.13
CA VAL A 72 -6.35 -7.96 9.48
C VAL A 72 -5.48 -7.82 10.74
N PRO A 73 -5.71 -8.55 11.85
CA PRO A 73 -4.83 -8.49 13.01
C PRO A 73 -3.39 -8.92 12.68
N GLU A 74 -3.21 -10.02 11.94
CA GLU A 74 -1.88 -10.51 11.55
C GLU A 74 -1.14 -9.52 10.64
N LEU A 75 -1.84 -8.87 9.71
CA LEU A 75 -1.28 -7.80 8.87
C LEU A 75 -0.95 -6.56 9.69
N SER A 76 -1.79 -6.20 10.66
CA SER A 76 -1.55 -5.06 11.55
C SER A 76 -0.28 -5.25 12.38
N GLU A 77 -0.09 -6.45 12.94
CA GLU A 77 1.12 -6.83 13.66
C GLU A 77 2.34 -6.84 12.74
N ALA A 78 2.25 -7.49 11.56
CA ALA A 78 3.38 -7.65 10.65
C ALA A 78 3.87 -6.32 10.04
N THR A 79 2.96 -5.38 9.80
CA THR A 79 3.27 -4.08 9.16
C THR A 79 3.43 -2.93 10.15
N GLY A 80 2.99 -3.09 11.40
CA GLY A 80 2.91 -2.02 12.39
C GLY A 80 1.82 -0.98 12.09
N LEU A 81 0.97 -1.20 11.08
CA LEU A 81 -0.13 -0.30 10.73
C LEU A 81 -1.35 -0.57 11.62
N PRO A 82 -2.11 0.47 12.03
CA PRO A 82 -3.35 0.26 12.76
C PRO A 82 -4.35 -0.59 11.97
N GLY A 83 -5.06 -1.52 12.62
CA GLY A 83 -5.99 -2.44 11.95
C GLY A 83 -7.05 -1.75 11.07
N LYS A 84 -7.56 -0.58 11.48
CA LYS A 84 -8.46 0.25 10.66
C LYS A 84 -7.81 0.70 9.34
N ARG A 85 -6.52 1.06 9.38
CA ARG A 85 -5.73 1.49 8.22
C ARG A 85 -5.42 0.33 7.30
N VAL A 86 -5.10 -0.84 7.86
CA VAL A 86 -4.96 -2.09 7.11
C VAL A 86 -6.26 -2.43 6.38
N MET A 87 -7.39 -2.42 7.08
CA MET A 87 -8.70 -2.71 6.49
C MET A 87 -9.04 -1.73 5.35
N TRP A 88 -8.79 -0.43 5.54
CA TRP A 88 -9.00 0.57 4.48
C TRP A 88 -8.19 0.21 3.22
N HIS A 89 -6.91 -0.12 3.38
CA HIS A 89 -6.05 -0.47 2.24
C HIS A 89 -6.49 -1.74 1.54
N LEU A 90 -6.91 -2.76 2.30
CA LEU A 90 -7.43 -4.01 1.74
C LEU A 90 -8.69 -3.74 0.89
N ILE A 91 -9.61 -2.90 1.36
CA ILE A 91 -10.82 -2.52 0.60
C ILE A 91 -10.45 -1.83 -0.71
N CYS A 92 -9.53 -0.85 -0.68
CA CYS A 92 -9.07 -0.18 -1.89
C CYS A 92 -8.35 -1.14 -2.85
N MET A 93 -7.50 -2.01 -2.33
CA MET A 93 -6.77 -3.00 -3.14
C MET A 93 -7.68 -4.09 -3.70
N MET A 94 -8.77 -4.45 -3.03
CA MET A 94 -9.79 -5.36 -3.57
C MET A 94 -10.52 -4.73 -4.75
N LYS A 95 -10.88 -3.43 -4.66
CA LYS A 95 -11.50 -2.70 -5.77
C LYS A 95 -10.62 -2.69 -7.03
N ASP A 96 -9.31 -2.59 -6.83
CA ASP A 96 -8.32 -2.58 -7.91
C ASP A 96 -7.84 -3.99 -8.30
N GLY A 97 -8.42 -5.05 -7.72
CA GLY A 97 -8.08 -6.45 -8.03
C GLY A 97 -6.69 -6.91 -7.57
N ARG A 98 -6.03 -6.17 -6.67
CA ARG A 98 -4.68 -6.48 -6.16
C ARG A 98 -4.70 -7.51 -5.02
N VAL A 99 -5.82 -7.64 -4.34
CA VAL A 99 -6.03 -8.53 -3.18
C VAL A 99 -7.44 -9.13 -3.26
N ALA A 100 -7.63 -10.34 -2.75
CA ALA A 100 -8.92 -11.01 -2.62
C ALA A 100 -9.11 -11.69 -1.27
N ILE A 101 -10.36 -11.85 -0.83
CA ILE A 101 -10.70 -12.69 0.32
C ILE A 101 -10.47 -14.16 -0.09
N SER A 102 -9.64 -14.86 0.69
CA SER A 102 -9.23 -16.25 0.43
C SER A 102 -9.85 -17.26 1.40
N GLY A 103 -10.54 -16.80 2.44
CA GLY A 103 -11.17 -17.68 3.42
C GLY A 103 -11.45 -16.98 4.74
N LYS A 104 -11.58 -17.79 5.79
CA LYS A 104 -11.82 -17.34 7.17
C LYS A 104 -10.90 -18.10 8.12
N LYS A 105 -10.35 -17.39 9.10
CA LYS A 105 -9.63 -17.94 10.25
C LYS A 105 -10.31 -17.41 11.51
N GLU A 106 -10.92 -18.30 12.28
CA GLU A 106 -11.75 -17.95 13.44
C GLU A 106 -12.87 -16.95 13.05
N ASP A 107 -12.82 -15.74 13.59
CA ASP A 107 -13.77 -14.65 13.34
C ASP A 107 -13.31 -13.64 12.29
N TYR A 108 -12.13 -13.84 11.69
CA TYR A 108 -11.55 -12.92 10.71
C TYR A 108 -11.49 -13.52 9.31
N TYR A 109 -11.74 -12.68 8.30
CA TYR A 109 -11.43 -13.04 6.92
C TYR A 109 -9.92 -13.06 6.68
N THR A 110 -9.46 -14.03 5.87
CA THR A 110 -8.10 -14.04 5.34
C THR A 110 -8.09 -13.41 3.95
N PHE A 111 -7.01 -12.68 3.66
CA PHE A 111 -6.78 -11.99 2.41
C PHE A 111 -5.54 -12.56 1.74
N SER A 112 -5.53 -12.62 0.42
CA SER A 112 -4.39 -13.06 -0.39
C SER A 112 -4.07 -12.02 -1.46
N ALA A 113 -2.80 -11.89 -1.81
CA ALA A 113 -2.43 -11.13 -3.01
C ALA A 113 -2.97 -11.86 -4.25
N ALA A 114 -3.57 -11.11 -5.16
CA ALA A 114 -4.02 -11.65 -6.45
C ALA A 114 -2.84 -11.99 -7.37
#